data_AF-A0A126Z8X9-F1
#
_entry.id   AF-A0A126Z8X9-F1
#
_cell.length_a   1.000
_cell.length_b   1.000
_cell.length_c   1.000
_cell.angle_alpha   90.00
_cell.angle_beta   90.00
_cell.angle_gamma   90.00
#
_symmetry.space_group_name_H-M   'P 1'
#
loop_
_entity.id
_entity.type
_entity.pdbx_description
1 polymer ?
#
loop_
_entity_poly.entity_id
_entity_poly.type
_entity_poly.pdbx_seq_one_letter_code
_entity_poly.pdbx_strand_id
1 'polypeptide(L)'
;MAVPANTYTRFTANTNVREDLIDKITMTNPESTPIISAAGKATAENTYHEWQRDSLRAPNKDNAALDGDDATASAKTPPQRVANVCQIFQDTISVSGRAEKVKKAGMKSAMAYNKAKAYKELQRDMEAMVVSANAAIAGSGGVASKSGGLGVLLYSNAQHGAGGSTVAHTSGAPTTAPTAGTGRALTEALIKAANQAAYIASGMIPPAVYMSPNHKGVFSSFAGIAVNRVEIAARARTPARPRSSAARMCTCPTSATSKSCLTTSWPARRWCSA
;
A
#
# COMPACT_ATOMS: atom_id res chain seq x y z
N MET A 1 45.64 -32.14 26.58
CA MET A 1 47.00 -31.57 26.68
C MET A 1 46.90 -30.26 27.44
N ALA A 2 47.64 -30.13 28.54
CA ALA A 2 47.64 -28.92 29.38
C ALA A 2 48.72 -27.94 28.89
N VAL A 3 48.44 -26.64 29.01
CA VAL A 3 49.43 -25.58 28.71
C VAL A 3 50.61 -25.71 29.70
N PRO A 4 51.87 -25.59 29.23
CA PRO A 4 53.04 -25.71 30.10
C PRO A 4 53.00 -24.71 31.27
N ALA A 5 53.49 -25.12 32.45
CA ALA A 5 53.57 -24.25 33.62
C ALA A 5 54.42 -22.99 33.30
N ASN A 6 53.99 -21.82 33.80
CA ASN A 6 54.60 -20.50 33.59
C ASN A 6 54.52 -19.92 32.16
N THR A 7 53.67 -20.47 31.28
CA THR A 7 53.47 -19.89 29.94
C THR A 7 52.70 -18.56 30.04
N TYR A 8 53.28 -17.46 29.55
CA TYR A 8 52.58 -16.18 29.40
C TYR A 8 51.55 -16.30 28.26
N THR A 9 50.28 -16.44 28.63
CA THR A 9 49.18 -16.64 27.68
C THR A 9 48.42 -15.34 27.42
N ARG A 10 47.65 -15.29 26.32
CA ARG A 10 46.72 -14.18 26.04
C ARG A 10 45.80 -13.85 27.23
N PHE A 11 45.43 -14.86 28.03
CA PHE A 11 44.54 -14.71 29.16
C PHE A 11 45.23 -14.16 30.43
N THR A 12 46.54 -14.35 30.57
CA THR A 12 47.35 -13.74 31.65
C THR A 12 47.89 -12.35 31.28
N ALA A 13 47.87 -11.99 29.99
CA ALA A 13 48.28 -10.70 29.45
C ALA A 13 47.16 -9.65 29.41
N ASN A 14 46.00 -9.93 30.00
CA ASN A 14 44.73 -9.19 29.78
C ASN A 14 44.82 -7.67 30.03
N THR A 15 45.65 -7.22 30.97
CA THR A 15 45.89 -5.79 31.25
C THR A 15 46.78 -5.08 30.23
N ASN A 16 47.55 -5.83 29.43
CA ASN A 16 48.51 -5.31 28.45
C ASN A 16 48.00 -5.40 27.00
N VAL A 17 46.85 -6.04 26.78
CA VAL A 17 46.23 -6.19 25.45
C VAL A 17 45.32 -4.99 25.20
N ARG A 18 45.59 -4.22 24.14
CA ARG A 18 44.72 -3.11 23.72
C ARG A 18 43.34 -3.61 23.31
N GLU A 19 42.32 -2.83 23.62
CA GLU A 19 40.99 -3.00 23.07
C GLU A 19 41.01 -3.01 21.53
N ASP A 20 40.34 -4.00 20.94
CA ASP A 20 40.10 -4.06 19.50
C ASP A 20 38.71 -3.48 19.22
N LEU A 21 38.67 -2.42 18.41
CA LEU A 21 37.44 -1.73 18.08
C LEU A 21 37.24 -1.78 16.56
N ILE A 22 36.12 -2.34 16.13
CA ILE A 22 35.77 -2.43 14.72
C ILE A 22 35.57 -1.01 14.16
N ASP A 23 36.36 -0.65 13.16
CA ASP A 23 36.31 0.64 12.45
C ASP A 23 35.15 0.73 11.43
N LYS A 24 33.95 0.28 11.81
CA LYS A 24 32.76 0.37 10.97
C LYS A 24 31.51 0.57 11.81
N ILE A 25 30.77 1.63 11.49
CA ILE A 25 29.45 1.88 12.06
C ILE A 25 28.40 1.30 11.11
N THR A 26 27.70 0.25 11.53
CA THR A 26 26.54 -0.30 10.81
C THR A 26 25.25 0.27 11.40
N MET A 27 24.36 0.77 10.55
CA MET A 27 23.05 1.25 10.96
C MET A 27 22.08 0.06 10.99
N THR A 28 21.37 -0.13 12.11
CA THR A 28 20.40 -1.23 12.31
C THR A 28 18.96 -0.79 12.12
N ASN A 29 18.73 0.51 11.91
CA ASN A 29 17.39 1.10 11.81
C ASN A 29 16.82 0.91 10.39
N PRO A 30 15.49 0.85 10.22
CA PRO A 30 14.87 0.81 8.89
C PRO A 30 15.10 2.13 8.16
N GLU A 31 15.76 2.08 7.00
CA GLU A 31 16.13 3.26 6.20
C GLU A 31 15.26 3.44 4.94
N SER A 32 14.43 2.46 4.62
CA SER A 32 13.64 2.46 3.38
C SER A 32 12.37 3.33 3.50
N THR A 33 12.12 4.13 2.45
CA THR A 33 10.92 4.96 2.29
C THR A 33 10.09 4.43 1.10
N PRO A 34 9.32 3.35 1.29
CA PRO A 34 8.68 2.63 0.19
C PRO A 34 7.65 3.49 -0.57
N ILE A 35 6.89 4.34 0.11
CA ILE A 35 5.83 5.13 -0.53
C ILE A 35 6.46 6.29 -1.33
N ILE A 36 7.40 7.03 -0.74
CA ILE A 36 8.06 8.14 -1.44
C ILE A 36 8.89 7.66 -2.63
N SER A 37 9.56 6.51 -2.50
CA SER A 37 10.37 5.97 -3.61
C SER A 37 9.54 5.46 -4.78
N ALA A 38 8.32 4.96 -4.52
CA ALA A 38 7.40 4.51 -5.57
C ALA A 38 6.59 5.65 -6.19
N ALA A 39 6.46 6.78 -5.48
CA ALA A 39 5.74 7.94 -5.97
C ALA A 39 6.53 8.70 -7.06
N GLY A 40 5.81 9.21 -8.06
CA GLY A 40 6.37 10.14 -9.04
C GLY A 40 6.75 11.47 -8.38
N LYS A 41 7.83 12.09 -8.85
CA LYS A 41 8.29 13.40 -8.35
C LYS A 41 7.86 14.50 -9.31
N ALA A 42 7.32 15.58 -8.76
CA ALA A 42 7.00 16.80 -9.49
C ALA A 42 7.50 18.02 -8.70
N THR A 43 7.84 19.09 -9.42
CA THR A 43 8.29 20.35 -8.83
C THR A 43 7.10 21.28 -8.62
N ALA A 44 6.99 21.87 -7.42
CA ALA A 44 6.03 22.92 -7.11
C ALA A 44 6.75 24.27 -7.07
N GLU A 45 6.24 25.26 -7.79
CA GLU A 45 6.83 26.61 -7.84
C GLU A 45 6.25 27.55 -6.77
N ASN A 46 5.16 27.14 -6.11
CA ASN A 46 4.50 27.90 -5.06
C ASN A 46 4.29 27.02 -3.82
N THR A 47 4.20 27.65 -2.64
CA THR A 47 3.87 27.01 -1.36
C THR A 47 2.49 26.35 -1.36
N TYR A 48 1.57 26.90 -2.15
CA TYR A 48 0.25 26.32 -2.41
C TYR A 48 0.27 25.70 -3.82
N HIS A 49 0.34 24.38 -3.88
CA HIS A 49 0.38 23.64 -5.14
C HIS A 49 -1.02 23.17 -5.52
N GLU A 50 -1.48 23.57 -6.70
CA GLU A 50 -2.83 23.31 -7.17
C GLU A 50 -2.82 22.52 -8.47
N TRP A 51 -3.79 21.63 -8.60
CA TRP A 51 -4.09 20.89 -9.82
C TRP A 51 -5.60 20.94 -10.11
N GLN A 52 -5.95 20.78 -11.38
CA GLN A 52 -7.33 20.71 -11.82
C GLN A 52 -7.80 19.26 -11.84
N ARG A 53 -9.02 19.01 -11.38
CA ARG A 53 -9.72 17.73 -11.57
C ARG A 53 -11.02 17.98 -12.32
N ASP A 54 -11.28 17.12 -13.29
CA ASP A 54 -12.53 17.08 -14.02
C ASP A 54 -13.10 15.66 -14.00
N SER A 55 -14.42 15.55 -14.19
CA SER A 55 -15.14 14.29 -14.23
C SER A 55 -15.87 14.13 -15.55
N LEU A 56 -15.79 12.93 -16.13
CA LEU A 56 -16.60 12.60 -17.29
C LEU A 56 -18.05 12.33 -16.85
N ARG A 57 -18.99 12.65 -17.76
CA ARG A 57 -20.40 12.29 -17.59
C ARG A 57 -20.54 10.77 -17.47
N ALA A 58 -21.50 10.31 -16.68
CA ALA A 58 -21.84 8.89 -16.61
C ALA A 58 -22.14 8.31 -18.01
N PRO A 59 -21.72 7.06 -18.30
CA PRO A 59 -22.03 6.40 -19.57
C PRO A 59 -23.53 6.35 -19.81
N ASN A 60 -23.97 6.83 -20.97
CA ASN A 60 -25.37 6.72 -21.41
C ASN A 60 -25.51 5.52 -22.34
N LYS A 61 -26.17 4.47 -21.85
CA LYS A 61 -26.47 3.23 -22.60
C LYS A 61 -27.50 3.43 -23.72
N ASP A 62 -28.30 4.49 -23.63
CA ASP A 62 -29.38 4.81 -24.57
C ASP A 62 -29.00 6.01 -25.45
N ASN A 63 -27.70 6.26 -25.65
CA ASN A 63 -27.22 7.35 -26.51
C ASN A 63 -27.42 7.00 -27.98
N ALA A 64 -28.58 7.34 -28.52
CA ALA A 64 -28.92 7.21 -29.93
C ALA A 64 -29.47 8.54 -30.45
N ALA A 65 -29.07 8.92 -31.66
CA ALA A 65 -29.61 10.06 -32.39
C ALA A 65 -30.38 9.54 -33.61
N LEU A 66 -31.43 10.25 -34.00
CA LEU A 66 -32.12 10.00 -35.26
C LEU A 66 -31.23 10.47 -36.42
N ASP A 67 -31.25 9.73 -37.53
CA ASP A 67 -30.50 10.11 -38.73
C ASP A 67 -31.06 11.41 -39.32
N GLY A 68 -30.23 12.44 -39.40
CA GLY A 68 -30.61 13.79 -39.82
C GLY A 68 -31.12 14.74 -38.73
N ASP A 69 -31.10 14.35 -37.45
CA ASP A 69 -31.50 15.22 -36.32
C ASP A 69 -30.37 16.14 -35.86
N ASP A 70 -30.74 17.33 -35.35
CA ASP A 70 -29.78 18.36 -34.94
C ASP A 70 -29.11 18.00 -33.59
N ALA A 71 -27.79 18.16 -33.53
CA ALA A 71 -27.02 17.81 -32.34
C ALA A 71 -27.32 18.76 -31.18
N THR A 72 -27.84 18.23 -30.06
CA THR A 72 -28.02 19.00 -28.83
C THR A 72 -26.71 19.13 -28.06
N ALA A 73 -26.41 20.36 -27.62
CA ALA A 73 -25.22 20.64 -26.84
C ALA A 73 -25.25 19.93 -25.48
N SER A 74 -24.22 19.14 -25.19
CA SER A 74 -24.06 18.54 -23.86
C SER A 74 -23.66 19.61 -22.85
N ALA A 75 -24.37 19.67 -21.72
CA ALA A 75 -23.89 20.42 -20.55
C ALA A 75 -22.49 19.93 -20.15
N LYS A 76 -21.56 20.87 -19.93
CA LYS A 76 -20.20 20.64 -19.44
C LYS A 76 -19.99 21.45 -18.17
N THR A 77 -19.42 20.82 -17.15
CA THR A 77 -19.06 21.48 -15.90
C THR A 77 -17.61 21.96 -15.95
N PRO A 78 -17.29 23.14 -15.38
CA PRO A 78 -15.91 23.58 -15.29
C PRO A 78 -15.11 22.69 -14.30
N PRO A 79 -13.80 22.52 -14.54
CA PRO A 79 -12.93 21.72 -13.68
C PRO A 79 -12.80 22.34 -12.29
N GLN A 80 -12.69 21.49 -11.27
CA GLN A 80 -12.51 21.90 -9.88
C GLN A 80 -11.02 22.06 -9.57
N ARG A 81 -10.67 23.11 -8.81
CA ARG A 81 -9.30 23.38 -8.36
C ARG A 81 -9.07 22.76 -6.99
N VAL A 82 -7.99 22.01 -6.89
CA VAL A 82 -7.68 21.16 -5.74
C VAL A 82 -6.22 21.36 -5.40
N ALA A 83 -5.87 21.35 -4.12
CA ALA A 83 -4.56 21.80 -3.70
C ALA A 83 -3.97 21.01 -2.53
N ASN A 84 -2.67 21.21 -2.32
CA ASN A 84 -1.98 20.90 -1.08
C ASN A 84 -0.93 21.99 -0.77
N VAL A 85 -0.43 22.00 0.46
CA VAL A 85 0.58 22.96 0.93
C VAL A 85 1.94 22.27 1.04
N CYS A 86 3.00 22.96 0.65
CA CYS A 86 4.38 22.50 0.85
C CYS A 86 4.83 22.72 2.30
N GLN A 87 5.54 21.73 2.86
CA GLN A 87 6.12 21.78 4.20
C GLN A 87 7.66 21.81 4.12
N ILE A 88 8.28 22.49 5.09
CA ILE A 88 9.74 22.52 5.26
C ILE A 88 10.12 21.45 6.29
N PHE A 89 11.09 20.61 5.95
CA PHE A 89 11.72 19.67 6.87
C PHE A 89 13.13 20.18 7.22
N GLN A 90 13.46 20.20 8.51
CA GLN A 90 14.75 20.72 8.99
C GLN A 90 15.28 19.83 10.11
N ASP A 91 16.58 19.58 10.07
CA ASP A 91 17.34 18.96 11.16
C ASP A 91 18.70 19.70 11.27
N THR A 92 19.03 20.16 12.47
CA THR A 92 20.20 21.02 12.70
C THR A 92 21.29 20.25 13.41
N ILE A 93 22.45 20.13 12.76
CA ILE A 93 23.61 19.43 13.30
C ILE A 93 24.68 20.42 13.73
N SER A 94 25.18 20.27 14.96
CA SER A 94 26.34 21.00 15.47
C SER A 94 27.40 20.04 15.99
N VAL A 95 28.66 20.24 15.60
CA VAL A 95 29.82 19.47 16.09
C VAL A 95 30.89 20.44 16.57
N SER A 96 31.50 20.18 17.73
CA SER A 96 32.58 21.02 18.25
C SER A 96 33.88 20.84 17.46
N GLY A 97 34.66 21.91 17.30
CA GLY A 97 35.91 21.86 16.53
C GLY A 97 36.95 20.89 17.09
N ARG A 98 36.94 20.63 18.40
CA ARG A 98 37.79 19.61 19.03
C ARG A 98 37.33 18.20 18.70
N ALA A 99 36.02 17.95 18.75
CA ALA A 99 35.45 16.66 18.36
C ALA A 99 35.72 16.35 16.88
N GLU A 100 35.84 17.35 16.01
CA GLU A 100 36.17 17.16 14.59
C GLU A 100 37.67 16.91 14.34
N LYS A 101 38.58 17.31 15.25
CA LYS A 101 40.03 17.09 15.08
C LYS A 101 40.56 15.80 15.71
N VAL A 102 39.93 15.33 16.78
CA VAL A 102 40.35 14.09 17.46
C VAL A 102 40.15 12.87 16.55
N LYS A 103 41.04 11.88 16.61
CA LYS A 103 40.86 10.60 15.89
C LYS A 103 39.64 9.89 16.46
N LYS A 104 38.68 9.57 15.60
CA LYS A 104 37.47 8.82 15.98
C LYS A 104 37.54 7.44 15.36
N ALA A 105 37.10 6.44 16.12
CA ALA A 105 36.95 5.10 15.60
C ALA A 105 35.76 5.04 14.63
N GLY A 106 35.92 4.32 13.53
CA GLY A 106 34.84 4.08 12.55
C GLY A 106 34.30 5.30 11.79
N MET A 107 34.88 6.50 11.94
CA MET A 107 34.47 7.69 11.16
C MET A 107 35.60 8.70 10.92
N LYS A 108 35.75 9.15 9.67
CA LYS A 108 36.75 10.16 9.27
C LYS A 108 36.37 11.59 9.72
N SER A 109 35.08 11.92 9.67
CA SER A 109 34.52 13.21 10.06
C SER A 109 33.22 12.99 10.84
N ALA A 110 33.10 13.61 12.01
CA ALA A 110 31.89 13.49 12.82
C ALA A 110 30.74 14.28 12.18
N MET A 111 31.07 15.43 11.57
CA MET A 111 30.10 16.24 10.84
C MET A 111 29.53 15.51 9.61
N ALA A 112 30.37 14.86 8.81
CA ALA A 112 29.89 14.13 7.64
C ALA A 112 28.99 12.94 8.02
N TYR A 113 29.33 12.23 9.09
CA TYR A 113 28.52 11.12 9.61
C TYR A 113 27.15 11.59 10.10
N ASN A 114 27.12 12.64 10.93
CA ASN A 114 25.86 13.18 11.44
C ASN A 114 25.00 13.77 10.31
N LYS A 115 25.60 14.38 9.29
CA LYS A 115 24.88 14.80 8.07
C LYS A 115 24.22 13.62 7.36
N ALA A 116 24.97 12.55 7.12
CA ALA A 116 24.43 11.35 6.48
C ALA A 116 23.29 10.72 7.29
N LYS A 117 23.39 10.76 8.63
CA LYS A 117 22.33 10.30 9.53
C LYS A 117 21.08 11.19 9.44
N ALA A 118 21.24 12.51 9.53
CA ALA A 118 20.12 13.46 9.39
C ALA A 118 19.40 13.32 8.06
N TYR A 119 20.12 13.11 6.95
CA TYR A 119 19.47 12.88 5.65
C TYR A 119 18.57 11.63 5.65
N LYS A 120 18.94 10.57 6.38
CA LYS A 120 18.10 9.37 6.52
C LYS A 120 16.93 9.60 7.47
N GLU A 121 17.13 10.38 8.53
CA GLU A 121 16.06 10.75 9.46
C GLU A 121 15.02 11.65 8.77
N LEU A 122 15.45 12.67 8.02
CA LEU A 122 14.57 13.52 7.22
C LEU A 122 13.78 12.73 6.16
N GLN A 123 14.40 11.72 5.53
CA GLN A 123 13.68 10.83 4.61
C GLN A 123 12.57 10.06 5.32
N ARG A 124 12.81 9.59 6.54
CA ARG A 124 11.80 8.90 7.36
C ARG A 124 10.72 9.85 7.85
N ASP A 125 11.06 11.10 8.17
CA ASP A 125 10.08 12.12 8.56
C ASP A 125 9.15 12.48 7.40
N MET A 126 9.69 12.55 6.18
CA MET A 126 8.86 12.71 4.98
C MET A 126 7.89 11.53 4.82
N GLU A 127 8.35 10.28 4.98
CA GLU A 127 7.49 9.09 4.86
C GLU A 127 6.41 9.08 5.96
N ALA A 128 6.76 9.45 7.19
CA ALA A 128 5.83 9.56 8.30
C ALA A 128 4.79 10.66 8.05
N MET A 129 5.18 11.80 7.47
CA MET A 129 4.25 12.85 7.06
C MET A 129 3.26 12.32 6.01
N VAL A 130 3.74 11.60 5.00
CA VAL A 130 2.90 11.06 3.91
C VAL A 130 1.82 10.11 4.43
N VAL A 131 2.12 9.29 5.44
CA VAL A 131 1.17 8.34 6.04
C VAL A 131 0.33 8.96 7.17
N SER A 132 0.67 10.17 7.62
CA SER A 132 -0.02 10.82 8.73
C SER A 132 -1.48 11.17 8.41
N ALA A 133 -2.29 11.32 9.46
CA ALA A 133 -3.65 11.86 9.38
C ALA A 133 -3.67 13.41 9.47
N ASN A 134 -2.53 14.07 9.29
CA ASN A 134 -2.42 15.51 9.46
C ASN A 134 -3.17 16.25 8.35
N ALA A 135 -3.97 17.23 8.73
CA ALA A 135 -4.58 18.17 7.79
C ALA A 135 -3.56 19.19 7.27
N ALA A 136 -3.80 19.73 6.08
CA ALA A 136 -3.03 20.82 5.53
C ALA A 136 -3.26 22.10 6.33
N ILE A 137 -2.17 22.76 6.72
CA ILE A 137 -2.18 24.03 7.44
C ILE A 137 -1.39 25.04 6.61
N ALA A 138 -2.04 26.15 6.26
CA ALA A 138 -1.34 27.28 5.65
C ALA A 138 -0.47 27.96 6.72
N GLY A 139 0.81 28.16 6.41
CA GLY A 139 1.73 28.83 7.32
C GLY A 139 1.39 30.30 7.51
N SER A 140 1.75 30.82 8.68
CA SER A 140 1.68 32.23 9.04
C SER A 140 2.99 32.65 9.74
N GLY A 141 3.13 33.92 10.10
CA GLY A 141 4.31 34.40 10.84
C GLY A 141 4.57 33.68 12.18
N GLY A 142 3.60 32.93 12.72
CA GLY A 142 3.75 32.15 13.96
C GLY A 142 3.43 30.65 13.84
N VAL A 143 3.03 30.17 12.65
CA VAL A 143 2.64 28.76 12.44
C VAL A 143 3.35 28.23 11.19
N ALA A 144 4.07 27.12 11.34
CA ALA A 144 4.70 26.46 10.20
C ALA A 144 3.64 25.83 9.28
N SER A 145 3.83 25.98 7.96
CA SER A 145 3.04 25.27 6.96
C SER A 145 3.19 23.76 7.12
N LYS A 146 2.07 23.04 7.06
CA LYS A 146 2.06 21.56 7.09
C LYS A 146 1.31 21.03 5.88
N SER A 147 1.90 20.02 5.24
CA SER A 147 1.28 19.30 4.14
C SER A 147 0.25 18.30 4.67
N GLY A 148 -0.86 18.15 3.94
CA GLY A 148 -1.83 17.09 4.22
C GLY A 148 -1.25 15.72 3.85
N GLY A 149 -1.44 14.73 4.74
CA GLY A 149 -1.05 13.34 4.46
C GLY A 149 -2.00 12.65 3.47
N LEU A 150 -1.62 11.47 2.97
CA LEU A 150 -2.42 10.70 1.99
C LEU A 150 -3.83 10.39 2.49
N GLY A 151 -4.00 10.17 3.80
CA GLY A 151 -5.31 9.88 4.39
C GLY A 151 -6.32 11.03 4.25
N VAL A 152 -5.84 12.27 4.11
CA VAL A 152 -6.70 13.47 3.97
C VAL A 152 -6.93 13.85 2.51
N LEU A 153 -6.09 13.34 1.60
CA LEU A 153 -6.21 13.52 0.15
C LEU A 153 -7.20 12.52 -0.50
N LEU A 154 -7.85 11.69 0.30
CA LEU A 154 -8.85 10.73 -0.18
C LEU A 154 -10.08 11.47 -0.73
N TYR A 155 -10.37 11.25 -2.01
CA TYR A 155 -11.56 11.79 -2.67
C TYR A 155 -12.78 10.87 -2.52
N SER A 156 -12.57 9.57 -2.64
CA SER A 156 -13.63 8.56 -2.57
C SER A 156 -13.11 7.27 -1.93
N ASN A 157 -14.03 6.31 -1.72
CA ASN A 157 -13.72 4.92 -1.36
C ASN A 157 -13.06 4.71 0.01
N ALA A 158 -13.20 5.67 0.93
CA ALA A 158 -12.73 5.50 2.29
C ALA A 158 -13.58 4.46 3.04
N GLN A 159 -12.92 3.47 3.64
CA GLN A 159 -13.54 2.37 4.36
C GLN A 159 -13.21 2.47 5.86
N HIS A 160 -14.13 3.02 6.64
CA HIS A 160 -13.96 3.20 8.08
C HIS A 160 -14.73 2.17 8.90
N GLY A 161 -14.31 1.99 10.15
CA GLY A 161 -15.13 1.35 11.18
C GLY A 161 -16.26 2.27 11.64
N ALA A 162 -17.11 1.79 12.54
CA ALA A 162 -18.21 2.59 13.07
C ALA A 162 -17.72 3.91 13.67
N GLY A 163 -18.36 5.03 13.29
CA GLY A 163 -18.02 6.38 13.75
C GLY A 163 -16.77 7.01 13.12
N GLY A 164 -16.05 6.30 12.24
CA GLY A 164 -14.89 6.85 11.53
C GLY A 164 -15.31 7.53 10.23
N SER A 165 -14.67 8.66 9.91
CA SER A 165 -14.98 9.42 8.69
C SER A 165 -13.75 10.16 8.17
N THR A 166 -13.63 10.23 6.85
CA THR A 166 -12.69 11.09 6.13
C THR A 166 -13.48 12.00 5.23
N VAL A 167 -13.28 13.31 5.36
CA VAL A 167 -13.90 14.28 4.45
C VAL A 167 -13.29 14.09 3.07
N ALA A 168 -14.15 13.96 2.06
CA ALA A 168 -13.71 13.87 0.68
C ALA A 168 -12.94 15.14 0.28
N HIS A 169 -11.73 14.99 -0.21
CA HIS A 169 -10.95 16.11 -0.71
C HIS A 169 -11.53 16.57 -2.04
N THR A 170 -12.48 17.51 -2.03
CA THR A 170 -13.22 17.94 -3.24
C THR A 170 -12.68 19.25 -3.84
N SER A 171 -12.24 20.18 -3.00
CA SER A 171 -11.74 21.50 -3.42
C SER A 171 -10.67 22.03 -2.45
N GLY A 172 -9.80 22.90 -2.96
CA GLY A 172 -8.77 23.58 -2.17
C GLY A 172 -7.81 22.63 -1.44
N ALA A 173 -7.15 23.12 -0.38
CA ALA A 173 -6.32 22.28 0.49
C ALA A 173 -7.15 21.49 1.50
N PRO A 174 -6.72 20.25 1.85
CA PRO A 174 -7.46 19.40 2.78
C PRO A 174 -7.25 19.88 4.24
N THR A 175 -8.13 20.74 4.74
CA THR A 175 -8.00 21.36 6.08
C THR A 175 -8.63 20.56 7.22
N THR A 176 -9.37 19.49 6.92
CA THR A 176 -10.08 18.70 7.93
C THR A 176 -9.41 17.34 8.13
N ALA A 177 -8.93 17.06 9.34
CA ALA A 177 -8.31 15.79 9.66
C ALA A 177 -9.35 14.63 9.66
N PRO A 178 -8.96 13.39 9.32
CA PRO A 178 -9.78 12.20 9.48
C PRO A 178 -10.26 12.04 10.92
N THR A 179 -11.54 11.72 11.10
CA THR A 179 -12.13 11.41 12.41
C THR A 179 -11.88 9.93 12.72
N ALA A 180 -11.20 9.66 13.83
CA ALA A 180 -10.96 8.30 14.29
C ALA A 180 -12.27 7.64 14.72
N GLY A 181 -12.58 6.49 14.12
CA GLY A 181 -13.70 5.63 14.52
C GLY A 181 -13.28 4.49 15.43
N THR A 182 -14.23 3.60 15.72
CA THR A 182 -13.94 2.33 16.39
C THR A 182 -13.11 1.45 15.45
N GLY A 183 -11.97 0.95 15.94
CA GLY A 183 -11.11 0.05 15.17
C GLY A 183 -11.87 -1.20 14.71
N ARG A 184 -11.69 -1.56 13.43
CA ARG A 184 -12.27 -2.77 12.83
C ARG A 184 -11.15 -3.68 12.36
N ALA A 185 -11.30 -5.00 12.56
CA ALA A 185 -10.35 -5.98 12.06
C ALA A 185 -10.26 -5.95 10.53
N LEU A 186 -9.04 -6.03 10.00
CA LEU A 186 -8.79 -6.12 8.56
C LEU A 186 -9.23 -7.51 8.07
N THR A 187 -10.22 -7.56 7.18
CA THR A 187 -10.70 -8.80 6.56
C THR A 187 -10.53 -8.75 5.04
N GLU A 188 -10.46 -9.92 4.41
CA GLU A 188 -10.34 -10.04 2.96
C GLU A 188 -11.52 -9.37 2.22
N ALA A 189 -12.72 -9.46 2.80
CA ALA A 189 -13.93 -8.84 2.25
C ALA A 189 -13.78 -7.31 2.12
N LEU A 190 -13.16 -6.65 3.10
CA LEU A 190 -12.95 -5.20 3.06
C LEU A 190 -11.99 -4.78 1.95
N ILE A 191 -10.92 -5.54 1.73
CA ILE A 191 -9.96 -5.25 0.66
C ILE A 191 -10.59 -5.49 -0.72
N LYS A 192 -11.36 -6.57 -0.88
CA LYS A 192 -12.11 -6.83 -2.11
C LYS A 192 -13.14 -5.73 -2.39
N ALA A 193 -13.87 -5.28 -1.37
CA ALA A 193 -14.81 -4.17 -1.50
C ALA A 193 -14.11 -2.86 -1.89
N ALA A 194 -12.96 -2.56 -1.28
CA ALA A 194 -12.16 -1.38 -1.63
C ALA A 194 -11.65 -1.45 -3.08
N ASN A 195 -11.16 -2.61 -3.53
CA ASN A 195 -10.70 -2.80 -4.90
C ASN A 195 -11.83 -2.70 -5.92
N GLN A 196 -13.01 -3.25 -5.63
CA GLN A 196 -14.18 -3.12 -6.48
C GLN A 196 -14.63 -1.65 -6.58
N ALA A 197 -14.66 -0.93 -5.46
CA ALA A 197 -15.01 0.49 -5.44
C ALA A 197 -14.00 1.34 -6.22
N ALA A 198 -12.69 1.02 -6.12
CA ALA A 198 -11.65 1.66 -6.89
C ALA A 198 -11.80 1.40 -8.40
N TYR A 199 -12.14 0.18 -8.79
CA TYR A 199 -12.38 -0.18 -10.19
C TYR A 199 -13.61 0.52 -10.77
N ILE A 200 -14.72 0.57 -10.03
CA ILE A 200 -15.94 1.26 -10.47
C ILE A 200 -15.68 2.76 -10.66
N ALA A 201 -14.90 3.38 -9.76
CA ALA A 201 -14.66 4.82 -9.80
C ALA A 201 -13.59 5.25 -10.82
N SER A 202 -12.55 4.43 -11.05
CA SER A 202 -11.37 4.83 -11.87
C SER A 202 -11.14 3.96 -13.11
N GLY A 203 -11.87 2.86 -13.27
CA GLY A 203 -11.64 1.86 -14.33
C GLY A 203 -10.33 1.07 -14.18
N MET A 204 -9.52 1.37 -13.15
CA MET A 204 -8.23 0.73 -12.90
C MET A 204 -8.19 0.09 -11.52
N ILE A 205 -7.38 -0.96 -11.38
CA ILE A 205 -7.13 -1.62 -10.10
C ILE A 205 -5.86 -1.00 -9.49
N PRO A 206 -5.83 -0.71 -8.17
CA PRO A 206 -4.64 -0.17 -7.51
C PRO A 206 -3.42 -1.11 -7.69
N PRO A 207 -2.25 -0.59 -8.10
CA PRO A 207 -1.08 -1.42 -8.39
C PRO A 207 -0.31 -1.88 -7.14
N ALA A 208 -0.43 -1.18 -6.02
CA ALA A 208 0.26 -1.49 -4.77
C ALA A 208 -0.62 -1.14 -3.56
N VAL A 209 -0.45 -1.92 -2.48
CA VAL A 209 -1.08 -1.67 -1.18
C VAL A 209 0.01 -1.60 -0.12
N TYR A 210 0.07 -0.48 0.59
CA TYR A 210 0.97 -0.26 1.71
C TYR A 210 0.25 -0.50 3.03
N MET A 211 0.90 -1.17 3.97
CA MET A 211 0.31 -1.54 5.26
C MET A 211 1.40 -1.66 6.32
N SER A 212 1.00 -1.58 7.59
CA SER A 212 1.92 -1.80 8.72
C SER A 212 2.36 -3.27 8.79
N PRO A 213 3.50 -3.58 9.44
CA PRO A 213 3.98 -4.96 9.59
C PRO A 213 2.94 -5.91 10.22
N ASN A 214 2.20 -5.44 11.22
CA ASN A 214 1.14 -6.23 11.88
C ASN A 214 0.00 -6.56 10.90
N HIS A 215 -0.45 -5.58 10.11
CA HIS A 215 -1.47 -5.80 9.09
C HIS A 215 -0.97 -6.69 7.95
N LYS A 216 0.33 -6.69 7.66
CA LYS A 216 0.92 -7.63 6.68
C LYS A 216 0.87 -9.07 7.17
N GLY A 217 1.10 -9.32 8.46
CA GLY A 217 0.92 -10.64 9.06
C GLY A 217 -0.51 -11.16 8.87
N VAL A 218 -1.52 -10.32 9.16
CA VAL A 218 -2.93 -10.66 8.94
C VAL A 218 -3.24 -10.86 7.45
N PHE A 219 -2.75 -9.97 6.58
CA PHE A 219 -2.96 -10.08 5.13
C PHE A 219 -2.39 -11.38 4.56
N SER A 220 -1.25 -11.84 5.08
CA SER A 220 -0.64 -13.11 4.66
C SER A 220 -1.44 -14.34 5.07
N SER A 221 -2.35 -14.21 6.04
CA SER A 221 -3.23 -15.29 6.48
C SER A 221 -4.49 -15.45 5.60
N PHE A 222 -4.76 -14.48 4.71
CA PHE A 222 -5.89 -14.59 3.79
C PHE A 222 -5.70 -15.76 2.82
N ALA A 223 -6.76 -16.55 2.66
CA ALA A 223 -6.72 -17.74 1.83
C ALA A 223 -6.54 -17.36 0.35
N GLY A 224 -5.33 -17.60 -0.18
CA GLY A 224 -5.05 -17.42 -1.60
C GLY A 224 -5.41 -18.66 -2.43
N ILE A 225 -5.36 -18.52 -3.77
CA ILE A 225 -5.53 -19.61 -4.76
C ILE A 225 -4.56 -20.78 -4.49
N ALA A 226 -3.46 -20.55 -3.77
CA ALA A 226 -2.47 -21.56 -3.41
C ALA A 226 -3.06 -22.74 -2.61
N VAL A 227 -4.06 -22.52 -1.75
CA VAL A 227 -4.71 -23.60 -0.97
C VAL A 227 -5.39 -24.60 -1.93
N ASN A 228 -6.06 -24.10 -2.96
CA ASN A 228 -6.74 -24.94 -3.96
C ASN A 228 -5.75 -25.74 -4.84
N ARG A 229 -4.49 -25.28 -5.02
CA ARG A 229 -3.50 -25.99 -5.84
C ARG A 229 -2.94 -27.23 -5.14
N VAL A 230 -2.83 -27.21 -3.81
CA VAL A 230 -2.39 -28.38 -3.04
C VAL A 230 -3.48 -29.48 -3.07
N GLU A 231 -4.76 -29.08 -3.05
CA GLU A 231 -5.90 -30.00 -3.12
C GLU A 231 -6.09 -30.64 -4.50
N ILE A 232 -5.74 -29.95 -5.60
CA ILE A 232 -5.78 -30.55 -6.95
C ILE A 232 -4.72 -31.64 -7.12
N ALA A 233 -3.53 -31.47 -6.52
CA ALA A 233 -2.48 -32.50 -6.52
C ALA A 233 -2.89 -33.74 -5.70
N ALA A 234 -3.65 -33.54 -4.61
CA ALA A 234 -4.19 -34.65 -3.81
C ALA A 234 -5.34 -35.39 -4.53
N ARG A 235 -6.20 -34.67 -5.27
CA ARG A 235 -7.33 -35.28 -5.99
C ARG A 235 -6.92 -36.13 -7.20
N ALA A 236 -5.77 -35.83 -7.82
CA ALA A 236 -5.18 -36.66 -8.88
C ALA A 236 -4.61 -38.01 -8.39
N ARG A 237 -4.49 -38.22 -7.07
CA ARG A 237 -3.97 -39.45 -6.44
C ARG A 237 -5.05 -40.32 -5.80
N THR A 238 -6.29 -40.28 -6.30
CA THR A 238 -7.29 -41.27 -5.85
C THR A 238 -7.00 -42.61 -6.54
N PRO A 239 -6.67 -43.70 -5.80
CA PRO A 239 -6.37 -44.99 -6.41
C PRO A 239 -7.61 -45.53 -7.13
N ALA A 240 -7.38 -46.16 -8.28
CA ALA A 240 -8.42 -46.75 -9.12
C ALA A 240 -9.35 -47.66 -8.30
N ARG A 241 -10.65 -47.38 -8.36
CA ARG A 241 -11.70 -48.23 -7.77
C ARG A 241 -11.57 -49.66 -8.31
N PRO A 242 -11.51 -50.70 -7.47
CA PRO A 242 -11.35 -52.07 -7.93
C PRO A 242 -12.56 -52.48 -8.78
N ARG A 243 -12.29 -53.07 -9.96
CA ARG A 243 -13.30 -53.73 -10.79
C ARG A 243 -13.76 -55.00 -10.08
N SER A 244 -14.86 -54.94 -9.32
CA SER A 244 -15.57 -56.13 -8.88
C SER A 244 -16.77 -56.37 -9.80
N SER A 245 -16.59 -57.35 -10.68
CA SER A 245 -17.64 -58.04 -11.43
C SER A 245 -18.58 -58.78 -10.46
N ALA A 246 -19.83 -58.34 -10.35
CA ALA A 246 -20.91 -59.19 -9.83
C ALA A 246 -22.29 -58.65 -10.24
N ALA A 247 -23.01 -59.50 -10.97
CA ALA A 247 -24.47 -59.58 -11.15
C ALA A 247 -25.26 -58.31 -11.52
N ARG A 248 -25.54 -58.18 -12.82
CA ARG A 248 -26.80 -57.60 -13.31
C ARG A 248 -27.94 -58.48 -12.79
N MET A 249 -28.88 -57.91 -12.05
CA MET A 249 -30.23 -58.47 -11.97
C MET A 249 -31.20 -57.34 -12.33
N CYS A 250 -31.65 -57.39 -13.59
CA CYS A 250 -32.76 -56.61 -14.10
C CYS A 250 -34.01 -56.93 -13.28
N THR A 251 -34.60 -55.93 -12.65
CA THR A 251 -36.05 -55.86 -12.50
C THR A 251 -36.49 -54.41 -12.72
N CYS A 252 -37.38 -54.24 -13.68
CA CYS A 252 -38.12 -53.03 -14.06
C CYS A 252 -39.34 -53.53 -14.85
N PRO A 253 -40.47 -52.82 -14.99
CA PRO A 253 -41.03 -51.68 -14.24
C PRO A 253 -42.53 -51.89 -13.88
N THR A 254 -43.15 -51.03 -13.06
CA THR A 254 -44.59 -50.72 -13.24
C THR A 254 -44.95 -49.28 -12.83
N SER A 255 -45.55 -48.55 -13.78
CA SER A 255 -46.33 -47.29 -13.73
C SER A 255 -45.68 -46.01 -13.17
N ALA A 256 -45.26 -45.08 -14.05
CA ALA A 256 -46.02 -43.89 -14.50
C ALA A 256 -46.02 -42.75 -13.44
N THR A 257 -45.48 -41.54 -13.68
CA THR A 257 -45.98 -40.55 -14.63
C THR A 257 -44.95 -39.43 -14.86
N SER A 258 -45.03 -38.80 -16.03
CA SER A 258 -44.16 -37.81 -16.66
C SER A 258 -43.87 -36.51 -15.89
N LYS A 259 -42.65 -35.94 -16.07
CA LYS A 259 -42.43 -34.63 -16.73
C LYS A 259 -40.93 -34.25 -16.83
N SER A 260 -40.45 -34.29 -18.07
CA SER A 260 -39.49 -33.39 -18.72
C SER A 260 -38.25 -32.91 -17.97
N CYS A 261 -37.15 -33.59 -18.29
CA CYS A 261 -35.80 -33.02 -18.40
C CYS A 261 -35.78 -31.92 -19.48
N LEU A 262 -35.31 -30.72 -19.15
CA LEU A 262 -35.05 -29.64 -20.13
C LEU A 262 -33.68 -29.03 -19.83
N THR A 263 -32.66 -29.66 -20.39
CA THR A 263 -31.37 -29.04 -20.70
C THR A 263 -31.57 -28.05 -21.85
N THR A 264 -31.23 -26.78 -21.65
CA THR A 264 -31.08 -25.82 -22.75
C THR A 264 -29.78 -25.05 -22.58
N SER A 265 -28.72 -25.58 -23.20
CA SER A 265 -27.53 -24.84 -23.57
C SER A 265 -27.87 -23.88 -24.71
N TRP A 266 -27.56 -22.58 -24.56
CA TRP A 266 -27.60 -21.64 -25.69
C TRP A 266 -26.22 -20.97 -25.88
N PRO A 267 -25.71 -20.92 -27.13
CA PRO A 267 -24.31 -20.65 -27.42
C PRO A 267 -24.00 -19.14 -27.58
N ALA A 268 -22.72 -18.83 -27.39
CA ALA A 268 -22.10 -17.53 -27.60
C ALA A 268 -22.41 -16.92 -28.98
N ARG A 269 -22.88 -15.67 -29.00
CA ARG A 269 -22.87 -14.82 -30.20
C ARG A 269 -21.74 -13.81 -30.11
N ARG A 270 -20.78 -13.96 -31.02
CA ARG A 270 -19.81 -12.93 -31.39
C ARG A 270 -20.57 -11.74 -31.94
N TRP A 271 -20.28 -10.54 -31.43
CA TRP A 271 -20.71 -9.30 -32.05
C TRP A 271 -19.59 -8.80 -32.95
N CYS A 272 -19.94 -8.51 -34.20
CA CYS A 272 -19.14 -7.82 -35.19
C CYS A 272 -20.06 -6.78 -35.84
N SER A 273 -19.67 -5.51 -35.77
CA SER A 273 -20.11 -4.32 -36.55
C SER A 273 -19.97 -3.08 -35.65
N ALA A 274 -19.51 -1.91 -36.08
CA ALA A 274 -19.07 -1.40 -37.37
C ALA A 274 -17.95 -0.36 -37.12
#